data_AF-A0A1H1L640-F1
#
_entry.id   AF-A0A1H1L640-F1
#
_cell.length_a   1.000
_cell.length_b   1.000
_cell.length_c   1.000
_cell.angle_alpha   90.00
_cell.angle_beta   90.00
_cell.angle_gamma   90.00
#
_symmetry.space_group_name_H-M   'P 1'
#
loop_
_entity.id
_entity.type
_entity.pdbx_description
1 polymer ?
#
loop_
_entity_poly.entity_id
_entity_poly.type
_entity_poly.pdbx_seq_one_letter_code
_entity_poly.pdbx_strand_id
1 'polypeptide(L)'
;MHRDKLRELLGEAATDEVVNAIMDANGKDINAAKSGKDDLKAQLAEAQSKVDELTKASEANLSDAEKWQKAIDDANKRADKALHDLSEQSAVAVFAAAGISEDDYKAFMPSIVSNDRKATVAAAKAISDMVSAKVAAASEAAEKKSLGGMKPPAGGDASNGTVSTKKEFMSLPYAKQVELRAQNPEILSQLS
;
A
#
# COMPACT_ATOMS: atom_id res chain seq x y z
N MET A 1 55.64 -54.29 -33.21
CA MET A 1 55.82 -55.74 -33.51
C MET A 1 57.25 -55.94 -33.99
N HIS A 2 57.93 -57.05 -33.68
CA HIS A 2 59.32 -57.29 -34.08
C HIS A 2 59.40 -58.28 -35.23
N ARG A 3 60.29 -58.02 -36.20
CA ARG A 3 60.36 -58.74 -37.49
C ARG A 3 60.64 -60.23 -37.32
N ASP A 4 61.48 -60.57 -36.35
CA ASP A 4 61.85 -61.95 -36.03
C ASP A 4 60.66 -62.75 -35.50
N LYS A 5 59.81 -62.12 -34.68
CA LYS A 5 58.60 -62.73 -34.12
C LYS A 5 57.49 -62.93 -35.18
N LEU A 6 57.50 -62.10 -36.22
CA LEU A 6 56.60 -62.20 -37.37
C LEU A 6 56.98 -63.36 -38.29
N ARG A 7 58.28 -63.56 -38.50
CA ARG A 7 58.82 -64.72 -39.23
C ARG A 7 58.55 -66.03 -38.50
N GLU A 8 58.69 -66.04 -37.17
CA GLU A 8 58.36 -67.20 -36.32
C GLU A 8 56.87 -67.59 -36.39
N LEU A 9 55.96 -66.60 -36.42
CA LEU A 9 54.51 -66.83 -36.49
C LEU A 9 54.01 -67.25 -37.87
N LEU A 10 54.66 -66.80 -38.95
CA LEU A 10 54.23 -67.07 -40.32
C LEU A 10 54.85 -68.34 -40.94
N GLY A 11 55.89 -68.92 -40.31
CA GLY A 11 56.50 -70.17 -40.77
C GLY A 11 56.97 -70.11 -42.23
N GLU A 12 56.68 -71.14 -43.03
CA GLU A 12 57.09 -71.20 -44.45
C GLU A 12 56.48 -70.09 -45.34
N ALA A 13 55.42 -69.41 -44.88
CA ALA A 13 54.80 -68.28 -45.60
C ALA A 13 55.51 -66.93 -45.32
N ALA A 14 56.56 -66.92 -44.49
CA ALA A 14 57.32 -65.73 -44.12
C ALA A 14 58.30 -65.27 -45.21
N THR A 15 57.81 -65.03 -46.42
CA THR A 15 58.64 -64.39 -47.46
C THR A 15 58.97 -62.95 -47.05
N ASP A 16 60.12 -62.44 -47.49
CA ASP A 16 60.55 -61.09 -47.12
C ASP A 16 59.59 -60.00 -47.57
N GLU A 17 58.90 -60.22 -48.70
CA GLU A 17 57.86 -59.32 -49.21
C GLU A 17 56.63 -59.30 -48.30
N VAL A 18 56.16 -60.46 -47.83
CA VAL A 18 55.01 -60.57 -46.92
C VAL A 18 55.34 -59.94 -45.56
N VAL A 19 56.54 -60.20 -45.04
CA VAL A 19 56.98 -59.65 -43.75
C VAL A 19 57.14 -58.13 -43.82
N ASN A 20 57.71 -57.60 -44.90
CA ASN A 20 57.82 -56.14 -45.08
C ASN A 20 56.45 -55.49 -45.28
N ALA A 21 55.56 -56.08 -46.07
CA ALA A 21 54.21 -55.55 -46.29
C ALA A 21 53.39 -55.46 -44.99
N ILE A 22 53.49 -56.48 -44.11
CA ILE A 22 52.81 -56.47 -42.80
C ILE A 22 53.41 -55.41 -41.87
N MET A 23 54.74 -55.25 -41.86
CA MET A 23 55.40 -54.22 -41.04
C MET A 23 55.05 -52.81 -41.50
N ASP A 24 55.01 -52.56 -42.80
CA ASP A 24 54.64 -51.26 -43.36
C ASP A 24 53.16 -50.92 -43.08
N ALA A 25 52.26 -51.90 -43.19
CA ALA A 25 50.86 -51.73 -42.84
C ALA A 25 50.69 -51.39 -41.34
N ASN A 26 51.35 -52.14 -40.45
CA ASN A 26 51.28 -51.93 -39.01
C ASN A 26 51.92 -50.58 -38.60
N GLY A 27 52.99 -50.15 -39.27
CA GLY A 27 53.59 -48.84 -39.07
C GLY A 27 52.66 -47.69 -39.46
N LYS A 28 51.91 -47.84 -40.57
CA LYS A 28 50.87 -46.88 -40.98
C LYS A 28 49.72 -46.82 -39.97
N ASP A 29 49.24 -47.97 -39.49
CA ASP A 29 48.14 -48.03 -38.52
C ASP A 29 48.52 -47.41 -37.17
N ILE A 30 49.73 -47.70 -36.66
CA ILE A 30 50.22 -47.11 -35.40
C ILE A 30 50.37 -45.59 -35.52
N ASN A 31 50.88 -45.10 -36.65
CA ASN A 31 51.02 -43.67 -36.87
C ASN A 31 49.66 -42.98 -37.00
N ALA A 32 48.70 -43.58 -37.71
CA ALA A 32 47.33 -43.08 -37.81
C ALA A 32 46.61 -43.07 -36.44
N ALA A 33 46.84 -44.09 -35.61
CA ALA A 33 46.30 -44.14 -34.26
C ALA A 33 46.94 -43.10 -33.32
N LYS A 34 48.24 -42.83 -33.46
CA LYS A 34 48.92 -41.76 -32.71
C LYS A 34 48.42 -40.38 -33.11
N SER A 35 48.32 -40.09 -34.42
CA SER A 35 47.80 -38.81 -34.88
C SER A 35 46.35 -38.60 -34.42
N GLY A 36 45.51 -39.64 -34.52
CA GLY A 36 44.14 -39.56 -34.01
C GLY A 36 44.05 -39.32 -32.50
N LYS A 37 44.99 -39.87 -31.72
CA LYS A 37 45.08 -39.66 -30.27
C LYS A 37 45.54 -38.25 -29.90
N ASP A 38 46.49 -37.70 -30.65
CA ASP A 38 47.00 -36.34 -30.44
C ASP A 38 45.95 -35.29 -30.84
N ASP A 39 45.21 -35.52 -31.93
CA ASP A 39 44.06 -34.69 -32.34
C ASP A 39 42.94 -34.74 -31.29
N LEU A 40 42.61 -35.93 -30.78
CA LEU A 40 41.62 -36.08 -29.70
C LEU A 40 42.04 -35.35 -28.42
N LYS A 41 43.33 -35.38 -28.07
CA LYS A 41 43.86 -34.61 -26.93
C LYS A 41 43.76 -33.11 -27.15
N ALA A 42 44.07 -32.63 -28.35
CA ALA A 42 43.96 -31.22 -28.69
C ALA A 42 42.50 -30.74 -28.62
N GLN A 43 41.56 -31.52 -29.17
CA GLN A 43 40.13 -31.23 -29.10
C GLN A 43 39.58 -31.25 -27.67
N LEU A 44 40.04 -32.19 -26.84
CA LEU A 44 39.66 -32.26 -25.43
C LEU A 44 40.12 -31.01 -24.65
N ALA A 45 41.37 -30.60 -24.87
CA ALA A 45 41.93 -29.41 -24.23
C ALA A 45 41.20 -28.12 -24.67
N GLU A 46 40.87 -28.00 -25.96
CA GLU A 46 40.10 -26.87 -26.46
C GLU A 46 38.66 -26.85 -25.90
N ALA A 47 38.01 -28.00 -25.83
CA ALA A 47 36.67 -28.13 -25.24
C ALA A 47 36.66 -27.77 -23.76
N GLN A 48 37.67 -28.21 -22.99
CA GLN A 48 37.82 -27.85 -21.59
C GLN A 48 38.04 -26.35 -21.40
N SER A 49 38.87 -25.71 -22.24
CA SER A 49 39.07 -24.26 -22.20
C SER A 49 37.76 -23.49 -22.48
N LYS A 50 36.98 -23.93 -23.48
CA LYS A 50 35.67 -23.34 -23.78
C LYS A 50 34.65 -23.53 -22.64
N VAL A 51 34.65 -24.69 -22.00
CA VAL A 51 33.79 -24.95 -20.82
C VAL A 51 34.16 -24.03 -19.67
N ASP A 52 35.45 -23.85 -19.38
CA ASP A 52 35.91 -22.96 -18.30
C ASP A 52 35.57 -21.49 -18.58
N GLU A 53 35.72 -21.03 -19.83
CA GLU A 53 35.32 -19.68 -20.23
C GLU A 53 33.81 -19.46 -20.11
N LEU A 54 33.00 -20.42 -20.57
CA LEU A 54 31.54 -20.36 -20.44
C LEU A 54 31.09 -20.37 -18.98
N THR A 55 31.75 -21.16 -18.14
CA THR A 55 31.44 -21.26 -16.70
C THR A 55 31.72 -19.91 -16.01
N LYS A 56 32.88 -19.31 -16.25
CA LYS A 56 33.24 -17.99 -15.72
C LYS A 56 32.30 -16.88 -16.21
N ALA A 57 31.93 -16.90 -17.49
CA ALA A 57 30.98 -15.94 -18.05
C ALA A 57 29.57 -16.08 -17.46
N SER A 58 29.14 -17.31 -17.19
CA SER A 58 27.86 -17.60 -16.53
C SER A 58 27.83 -17.09 -15.09
N GLU A 59 28.88 -17.37 -14.30
CA GLU A 59 29.00 -16.90 -12.91
C GLU A 59 29.05 -15.37 -12.79
N ALA A 60 29.76 -14.69 -13.69
CA ALA A 60 29.80 -13.23 -13.73
C ALA A 60 28.40 -12.62 -14.01
N ASN A 61 27.68 -13.17 -14.99
CA ASN A 61 26.32 -12.72 -15.33
C ASN A 61 25.31 -13.01 -14.22
N LEU A 62 25.41 -14.15 -13.54
CA LEU A 62 24.61 -14.46 -12.36
C LEU A 62 24.82 -13.40 -11.26
N SER A 63 26.08 -13.02 -10.99
CA SER A 63 26.40 -12.02 -9.98
C SER A 63 25.86 -10.62 -10.30
N ASP A 64 25.80 -10.26 -11.58
CA ASP A 64 25.25 -8.97 -12.00
C ASP A 64 23.73 -8.99 -12.02
N ALA A 65 23.11 -10.11 -12.43
CA ALA A 65 21.66 -10.32 -12.33
C ALA A 65 21.18 -10.24 -10.86
N GLU A 66 21.92 -10.82 -9.92
CA GLU A 66 21.62 -10.73 -8.48
C GLU A 66 21.69 -9.29 -7.95
N LYS A 67 22.69 -8.51 -8.37
CA LYS A 67 22.79 -7.08 -8.03
C LYS A 67 21.62 -6.29 -8.60
N TRP A 68 21.25 -6.56 -9.85
CA TRP A 68 20.09 -5.92 -10.49
C TRP A 68 18.78 -6.29 -9.79
N GLN A 69 18.58 -7.56 -9.44
CA GLN A 69 17.41 -8.00 -8.69
C GLN A 69 17.33 -7.33 -7.32
N LYS A 70 18.46 -7.26 -6.60
CA LYS A 70 18.52 -6.55 -5.32
C LYS A 70 18.20 -5.06 -5.46
N ALA A 71 18.71 -4.41 -6.52
CA ALA A 71 18.40 -3.01 -6.79
C ALA A 71 16.92 -2.79 -7.11
N ILE A 72 16.29 -3.71 -7.85
CA ILE A 72 14.86 -3.68 -8.15
C ILE A 72 14.04 -3.89 -6.88
N ASP A 73 14.39 -4.87 -6.05
CA ASP A 73 13.70 -5.14 -4.79
C ASP A 73 13.82 -3.97 -3.81
N ASP A 74 14.99 -3.35 -3.72
CA ASP A 74 15.22 -2.17 -2.90
C ASP A 74 14.45 -0.94 -3.44
N ALA A 75 14.38 -0.78 -4.76
CA ALA A 75 13.57 0.27 -5.39
C ALA A 75 12.07 0.05 -5.14
N ASN A 76 11.57 -1.17 -5.27
CA ASN A 76 10.18 -1.53 -5.01
C ASN A 76 9.81 -1.29 -3.54
N LYS A 77 10.65 -1.73 -2.59
CA LYS A 77 10.43 -1.46 -1.15
C LYS A 77 10.39 0.03 -0.84
N ARG A 78 11.24 0.83 -1.47
CA ARG A 78 11.22 2.30 -1.30
C ARG A 78 9.97 2.91 -1.89
N ALA A 79 9.54 2.44 -3.06
CA ALA A 79 8.32 2.90 -3.72
C ALA A 79 7.08 2.56 -2.87
N ASP A 80 6.98 1.33 -2.38
CA ASP A 80 5.90 0.88 -1.50
C ASP A 80 5.83 1.70 -0.23
N LYS A 81 6.99 1.92 0.42
CA LYS A 81 7.05 2.76 1.63
C LYS A 81 6.62 4.20 1.33
N ALA A 82 7.13 4.81 0.26
CA ALA A 82 6.77 6.18 -0.11
C ALA A 82 5.26 6.31 -0.41
N LEU A 83 4.66 5.28 -1.04
CA LEU A 83 3.24 5.25 -1.34
C LEU A 83 2.40 5.12 -0.06
N HIS A 84 2.83 4.25 0.86
CA HIS A 84 2.22 4.12 2.19
C HIS A 84 2.28 5.43 2.98
N ASP A 85 3.45 6.05 3.08
CA ASP A 85 3.67 7.31 3.79
C ASP A 85 2.80 8.43 3.18
N LEU A 86 2.67 8.46 1.84
CA LEU A 86 1.81 9.42 1.14
C LEU A 86 0.32 9.18 1.41
N SER A 87 -0.11 7.92 1.45
CA SER A 87 -1.48 7.54 1.83
C SER A 87 -1.80 7.96 3.26
N GLU A 88 -0.89 7.69 4.20
CA GLU A 88 -1.00 8.09 5.59
C GLU A 88 -1.13 9.61 5.75
N GLN A 89 -0.23 10.38 5.13
CA GLN A 89 -0.31 11.85 5.16
C GLN A 89 -1.60 12.39 4.54
N SER A 90 -2.11 11.72 3.49
CA SER A 90 -3.39 12.09 2.87
C SER A 90 -4.56 11.84 3.83
N ALA A 91 -4.54 10.75 4.61
CA ALA A 91 -5.53 10.48 5.65
C ALA A 91 -5.47 11.52 6.78
N VAL A 92 -4.26 11.82 7.26
CA VAL A 92 -3.99 12.86 8.27
C VAL A 92 -4.57 14.20 7.83
N ALA A 93 -4.34 14.61 6.57
CA ALA A 93 -4.89 15.86 6.04
C ALA A 93 -6.43 15.88 6.05
N VAL A 94 -7.08 14.74 5.77
CA VAL A 94 -8.55 14.61 5.83
C VAL A 94 -9.07 14.74 7.26
N PHE A 95 -8.43 14.08 8.23
CA PHE A 95 -8.83 14.18 9.64
C PHE A 95 -8.60 15.58 10.21
N ALA A 96 -7.45 16.19 9.92
CA ALA A 96 -7.15 17.55 10.33
C ALA A 96 -8.16 18.55 9.73
N ALA A 97 -8.52 18.40 8.45
CA ALA A 97 -9.56 19.22 7.81
C ALA A 97 -10.96 19.03 8.43
N ALA A 98 -11.24 17.85 8.98
CA ALA A 98 -12.45 17.56 9.73
C ALA A 98 -12.39 18.00 11.20
N GLY A 99 -11.28 18.59 11.65
CA GLY A 99 -11.07 19.01 13.03
C GLY A 99 -10.87 17.85 14.02
N ILE A 100 -10.56 16.64 13.53
CA ILE A 100 -10.28 15.48 14.37
C ILE A 100 -8.82 15.53 14.81
N SER A 101 -8.58 15.43 16.12
CA SER A 101 -7.23 15.54 16.68
C SER A 101 -6.41 14.27 16.43
N GLU A 102 -5.08 14.41 16.46
CA GLU A 102 -4.16 13.27 16.30
C GLU A 102 -4.37 12.18 17.34
N ASP A 103 -4.67 12.57 18.57
CA ASP A 103 -4.93 11.61 19.65
C ASP A 103 -6.16 10.73 19.38
N ASP A 104 -7.14 11.26 18.63
CA ASP A 104 -8.37 10.53 18.30
C ASP A 104 -8.14 9.52 17.17
N TYR A 105 -7.32 9.86 16.16
CA TYR A 105 -7.15 9.01 14.97
C TYR A 105 -5.93 8.08 15.00
N LYS A 106 -4.88 8.40 15.74
CA LYS A 106 -3.60 7.68 15.68
C LYS A 106 -3.72 6.17 15.96
N ALA A 107 -4.63 5.79 16.85
CA ALA A 107 -4.80 4.41 17.28
C ALA A 107 -5.33 3.49 16.18
N PHE A 108 -6.11 4.04 15.23
CA PHE A 108 -6.70 3.26 14.13
C PHE A 108 -6.14 3.62 12.76
N MET A 109 -5.26 4.63 12.66
CA MET A 109 -4.58 5.02 11.42
C MET A 109 -3.96 3.81 10.68
N PRO A 110 -3.24 2.89 11.33
CA PRO A 110 -2.66 1.73 10.64
C PRO A 110 -3.70 0.78 10.00
N SER A 111 -4.96 0.83 10.43
CA SER A 111 -6.03 -0.03 9.89
C SER A 111 -6.68 0.51 8.62
N ILE A 112 -6.48 1.80 8.31
CA ILE A 112 -7.09 2.44 7.14
C ILE A 112 -6.07 2.80 6.06
N VAL A 113 -4.79 2.88 6.42
CA VAL A 113 -3.71 3.20 5.47
C VAL A 113 -3.35 1.96 4.66
N SER A 114 -3.21 2.16 3.35
CA SER A 114 -2.77 1.13 2.41
C SER A 114 -1.94 1.76 1.29
N ASN A 115 -1.34 0.92 0.43
CA ASN A 115 -0.68 1.38 -0.79
C ASN A 115 -1.67 1.94 -1.83
N ASP A 116 -2.98 1.93 -1.57
CA ASP A 116 -3.95 2.68 -2.37
C ASP A 116 -4.34 3.98 -1.66
N ARG A 117 -3.78 5.09 -2.15
CA ARG A 117 -4.07 6.43 -1.66
C ARG A 117 -5.55 6.80 -1.78
N LYS A 118 -6.22 6.39 -2.86
CA LYS A 118 -7.65 6.72 -3.06
C LYS A 118 -8.51 5.97 -2.06
N ALA A 119 -8.24 4.68 -1.85
CA ALA A 119 -8.94 3.88 -0.84
C ALA A 119 -8.73 4.45 0.56
N THR A 120 -7.48 4.81 0.90
CA THR A 120 -7.14 5.41 2.20
C THR A 120 -7.88 6.73 2.44
N VAL A 121 -7.88 7.64 1.45
CA VAL A 121 -8.60 8.92 1.54
C VAL A 121 -10.12 8.71 1.64
N ALA A 122 -10.67 7.75 0.89
CA ALA A 122 -12.10 7.44 0.96
C ALA A 122 -12.50 6.92 2.35
N ALA A 123 -11.69 6.04 2.94
CA ALA A 123 -11.91 5.52 4.29
C ALA A 123 -11.83 6.65 5.33
N ALA A 124 -10.78 7.48 5.28
CA ALA A 124 -10.62 8.62 6.17
C ALA A 124 -11.82 9.59 6.06
N LYS A 125 -12.26 9.88 4.84
CA LYS A 125 -13.42 10.76 4.59
C LYS A 125 -14.71 10.17 5.15
N ALA A 126 -14.97 8.88 4.94
CA ALA A 126 -16.16 8.22 5.46
C ALA A 126 -16.21 8.26 7.01
N ILE A 127 -15.06 8.09 7.67
CA ILE A 127 -14.94 8.20 9.12
C ILE A 127 -15.20 9.65 9.56
N SER A 128 -14.55 10.63 8.93
CA SER A 128 -14.75 12.05 9.23
C SER A 128 -16.20 12.49 9.06
N ASP A 129 -16.86 12.06 7.98
CA ASP A 129 -18.26 12.36 7.70
C ASP A 129 -19.18 11.74 8.76
N MET A 130 -18.90 10.50 9.18
CA MET A 130 -19.64 9.83 10.27
C MET A 130 -19.50 10.59 11.60
N VAL A 131 -18.27 10.94 11.99
CA VAL A 131 -18.00 11.67 13.23
C VAL A 131 -18.72 13.02 13.20
N SER A 132 -18.60 13.76 12.10
CA SER A 132 -19.26 15.06 11.92
C SER A 132 -20.78 14.95 12.06
N ALA A 133 -21.39 13.94 11.43
CA ALA A 133 -22.82 13.70 11.53
C ALA A 133 -23.27 13.36 12.97
N LYS A 134 -22.47 12.57 13.69
CA LYS A 134 -22.76 12.22 15.10
C LYS A 134 -22.62 13.42 16.03
N VAL A 135 -21.60 14.26 15.83
CA VAL A 135 -21.39 15.50 16.58
C VAL A 135 -22.56 16.47 16.33
N ALA A 136 -22.95 16.67 15.08
CA ALA A 136 -24.09 17.54 14.73
C ALA A 136 -25.39 17.05 15.41
N ALA A 137 -25.70 15.75 15.29
CA ALA A 137 -26.90 15.19 15.91
C ALA A 137 -26.88 15.27 17.45
N ALA A 138 -25.71 15.10 18.07
CA ALA A 138 -25.56 15.25 19.52
C ALA A 138 -25.75 16.70 19.97
N SER A 139 -25.21 17.67 19.22
CA SER A 139 -25.41 19.10 19.48
C SER A 139 -26.88 19.49 19.37
N GLU A 140 -27.57 19.08 18.30
CA GLU A 140 -29.02 19.34 18.14
C GLU A 140 -29.84 18.72 19.28
N ALA A 141 -29.51 17.48 19.67
CA ALA A 141 -30.19 16.82 20.79
C ALA A 141 -29.93 17.52 22.12
N ALA A 142 -28.71 18.01 22.35
CA ALA A 142 -28.34 18.77 23.54
C ALA A 142 -29.05 20.14 23.58
N GLU A 143 -29.12 20.86 22.46
CA GLU A 143 -29.87 22.12 22.33
C GLU A 143 -31.35 21.90 22.63
N LYS A 144 -31.96 20.88 22.01
CA LYS A 144 -33.37 20.54 22.27
C LYS A 144 -33.63 20.17 23.72
N LYS A 145 -32.72 19.45 24.37
CA LYS A 145 -32.82 19.10 25.80
C LYS A 145 -32.64 20.33 26.68
N SER A 146 -31.73 21.23 26.35
CA SER A 146 -31.51 22.50 27.05
C SER A 146 -32.77 23.38 26.99
N LEU A 147 -33.32 23.57 25.79
CA LEU A 147 -34.55 24.34 25.58
C LEU A 147 -35.77 23.69 26.23
N GLY A 148 -35.90 22.35 26.19
CA GLY A 148 -37.00 21.64 26.85
C GLY A 148 -36.91 21.62 28.38
N GLY A 149 -35.72 21.82 28.95
CA GLY A 149 -35.48 21.92 30.40
C GLY A 149 -35.61 23.34 30.95
N MET A 150 -35.70 24.37 30.09
CA MET A 150 -35.99 25.72 30.53
C MET A 150 -37.44 25.77 31.02
N LYS A 151 -37.62 26.04 32.32
CA LYS A 151 -38.93 26.45 32.84
C LYS A 151 -39.36 27.66 32.00
N PRO A 152 -40.60 27.72 31.48
CA PRO A 152 -41.07 28.93 30.84
C PRO A 152 -40.74 30.12 31.75
N PRO A 153 -40.26 31.25 31.22
CA PRO A 153 -39.95 32.42 32.03
C PRO A 153 -41.13 32.61 32.97
N ALA A 154 -40.85 32.73 34.27
CA ALA A 154 -41.89 32.84 35.28
C ALA A 154 -42.92 33.80 34.73
N GLY A 155 -44.08 33.27 34.32
CA GLY A 155 -45.15 34.06 33.77
C GLY A 155 -45.36 35.11 34.83
N GLY A 156 -45.07 36.37 34.48
CA GLY A 156 -45.29 37.48 35.38
C GLY A 156 -46.66 37.23 35.97
N ASP A 157 -46.68 37.14 37.30
CA ASP A 157 -47.86 36.83 38.08
C ASP A 157 -49.07 37.45 37.37
N ALA A 158 -50.11 36.66 37.10
CA ALA A 158 -51.37 37.16 36.53
C ALA A 158 -52.13 38.03 37.57
N SER A 159 -51.37 38.78 38.37
CA SER A 159 -51.77 39.83 39.28
C SER A 159 -51.26 41.21 38.82
N ASN A 160 -50.71 41.33 37.60
CA ASN A 160 -50.46 42.63 36.98
C ASN A 160 -51.49 42.93 35.87
N GLY A 161 -52.76 43.03 36.29
CA GLY A 161 -53.71 44.02 35.74
C GLY A 161 -53.94 44.06 34.24
N THR A 162 -53.74 42.97 33.49
CA THR A 162 -54.12 42.90 32.08
C THR A 162 -55.64 42.83 31.98
N VAL A 163 -56.26 43.99 32.07
CA VAL A 163 -57.67 44.19 31.78
C VAL A 163 -57.87 43.84 30.30
N SER A 164 -58.73 42.89 30.01
CA SER A 164 -58.99 42.41 28.64
C SER A 164 -60.37 42.84 28.13
N THR A 165 -61.28 43.16 29.05
CA THR A 165 -62.63 43.64 28.76
C THR A 165 -62.94 44.97 29.44
N LYS A 166 -63.89 45.73 28.88
CA LYS A 166 -64.36 46.98 29.53
C LYS A 166 -64.95 46.72 30.92
N LYS A 167 -65.57 45.56 31.12
CA LYS A 167 -66.16 45.17 32.41
C LYS A 167 -65.09 44.98 33.49
N GLU A 168 -63.97 44.34 33.14
CA GLU A 168 -62.82 44.19 34.04
C GLU A 168 -62.20 45.55 34.37
N PHE A 169 -62.11 46.45 33.37
CA PHE A 169 -61.58 47.80 33.58
C PHE A 169 -62.39 48.57 34.63
N MET A 170 -63.70 48.57 34.47
CA MET A 170 -64.63 49.31 35.34
C MET A 170 -64.75 48.69 36.72
N SER A 171 -64.35 47.43 36.89
CA SER A 171 -64.33 46.74 38.18
C SER A 171 -63.07 47.03 39.00
N LEU A 172 -62.04 47.66 38.40
CA LEU A 172 -60.84 48.08 39.12
C LEU A 172 -61.11 49.30 40.01
N PRO A 173 -60.36 49.48 41.11
CA PRO A 173 -60.38 50.71 41.89
C PRO A 173 -60.07 51.94 41.02
N TYR A 174 -60.76 53.06 41.28
CA TYR A 174 -60.63 54.28 40.47
C TYR A 174 -59.17 54.75 40.30
N ALA A 175 -58.36 54.67 41.35
CA ALA A 175 -56.93 55.00 41.29
C ALA A 175 -56.16 54.18 40.23
N LYS A 176 -56.50 52.90 40.07
CA LYS A 176 -55.89 52.01 39.06
C LYS A 176 -56.43 52.26 37.66
N GLN A 177 -57.69 52.66 37.53
CA GLN A 177 -58.24 53.10 36.24
C GLN A 177 -57.54 54.37 35.72
N VAL A 178 -57.25 55.32 36.60
CA VAL A 178 -56.54 56.57 36.25
C VAL A 178 -55.09 56.28 35.84
N GLU A 179 -54.38 55.43 36.60
CA GLU A 179 -53.01 55.01 36.28
C GLU A 179 -52.92 54.33 34.90
N LEU A 180 -53.85 53.42 34.61
CA LEU A 180 -53.91 52.72 33.33
C LEU A 180 -54.27 53.66 32.16
N ARG A 181 -55.16 54.64 32.36
CA ARG A 181 -55.45 55.65 31.32
C ARG A 181 -54.33 56.65 31.11
N ALA A 182 -53.52 56.93 32.13
CA ALA A 182 -52.34 57.78 31.98
C ALA A 182 -51.25 57.08 31.17
N GLN A 183 -51.10 55.76 31.35
CA GLN A 183 -50.15 54.94 30.60
C GLN A 183 -50.65 54.59 29.18
N ASN A 184 -51.97 54.39 29.01
CA ASN A 184 -52.60 54.13 27.72
C ASN A 184 -53.93 54.92 27.60
N PRO A 185 -53.91 56.13 27.00
CA PRO A 185 -55.10 56.96 26.83
C PRO A 185 -56.23 56.31 26.01
N GLU A 186 -55.88 55.37 25.13
CA GLU A 186 -56.79 54.64 24.25
C GLU A 186 -57.20 53.27 24.80
N ILE A 187 -56.88 52.94 26.06
CA ILE A 187 -57.16 51.61 26.63
C ILE A 187 -58.64 51.21 26.46
N LEU A 188 -59.58 52.15 26.62
CA LEU A 188 -61.02 51.85 26.52
C LEU A 188 -61.49 51.49 25.09
N SER A 189 -60.80 51.93 24.03
CA SER A 189 -61.15 51.56 22.64
C SER A 189 -60.54 50.22 22.22
N GLN A 190 -59.50 49.77 22.93
CA GLN A 190 -58.77 48.52 22.66
C GLN A 190 -59.34 47.31 23.42
N LEU A 191 -60.18 47.55 24.43
CA LEU A 191 -60.83 46.49 25.20
C LEU A 191 -62.09 45.98 24.49
N SER A 192 -62.26 44.66 24.55
CA SER A 192 -63.46 43.98 24.04
C SER A 192 -64.69 44.18 24.92
#